data_AF-A0A932X8K8-F1
#
_entry.id   AF-A0A932X8K8-F1
#
_cell.length_a   1.000
_cell.length_b   1.000
_cell.length_c   1.000
_cell.angle_alpha   90.00
_cell.angle_beta   90.00
_cell.angle_gamma   90.00
#
_symmetry.space_group_name_H-M   'P 1'
#
loop_
_entity.id
_entity.type
_entity.pdbx_description
1 polymer ?
#
loop_
_entity_poly.entity_id
_entity_poly.type
_entity_poly.pdbx_seq_one_letter_code
_entity_poly.pdbx_strand_id
1 'polypeptide(L)'
;MHIRDYQRWLKEWDTARTWDRVLVSHTLLHALEELGEVSKLVQMLEGYRPLDPPDEDAVRGLLALELSDLQVMLFKVAYQCGIDMEDALRQGQAKADARFPDPATGPANQIVYRERLRERVAALDNSTSASSTTGE
;
A
#
# COMPACT_ATOMS: atom_id res chain seq x y z
N MET A 1 -13.88 2.20 -16.04
CA MET A 1 -12.75 2.44 -16.96
C MET A 1 -11.90 1.17 -16.99
N HIS A 2 -11.41 0.73 -18.15
CA HIS A 2 -10.46 -0.38 -18.19
C HIS A 2 -9.05 0.10 -17.83
N ILE A 3 -8.20 -0.80 -17.34
CA ILE A 3 -6.85 -0.46 -16.85
C ILE A 3 -6.00 0.08 -18.00
N ARG A 4 -6.08 -0.58 -19.16
CA ARG A 4 -5.40 -0.16 -20.38
C ARG A 4 -5.86 1.23 -20.85
N ASP A 5 -7.15 1.53 -20.72
CA ASP A 5 -7.71 2.82 -21.10
C ASP A 5 -7.19 3.95 -20.21
N TYR A 6 -7.15 3.72 -18.89
CA TYR A 6 -6.60 4.69 -17.93
C TYR A 6 -5.11 4.93 -18.20
N GLN A 7 -4.32 3.86 -18.38
CA GLN A 7 -2.89 3.97 -18.65
C GLN A 7 -2.60 4.77 -19.93
N ARG A 8 -3.39 4.54 -20.99
CA ARG A 8 -3.30 5.29 -22.24
C ARG A 8 -3.65 6.76 -22.06
N TRP A 9 -4.77 7.05 -21.41
CA TRP A 9 -5.16 8.42 -21.08
C TRP A 9 -4.07 9.16 -20.30
N LEU A 10 -3.48 8.51 -19.30
CA LEU A 10 -2.40 9.10 -18.50
C LEU A 10 -1.19 9.43 -19.37
N LYS A 11 -0.75 8.50 -20.22
CA LYS A 11 0.38 8.73 -21.13
C LYS A 11 0.14 9.93 -22.05
N GLU A 12 -1.04 10.01 -22.65
CA GLU A 12 -1.42 11.12 -23.53
C GLU A 12 -1.45 12.45 -22.78
N TRP A 13 -2.07 12.47 -21.60
CA TRP A 13 -2.17 13.63 -20.73
C TRP A 13 -0.80 14.15 -20.26
N ASP A 14 0.11 13.25 -19.90
CA ASP A 14 1.47 13.55 -19.42
C ASP A 14 2.38 14.02 -20.56
N THR A 15 2.29 13.37 -21.73
CA THR A 15 3.03 13.76 -22.95
C THR A 15 2.62 15.15 -23.43
N ALA A 16 1.32 15.47 -23.41
CA ALA A 16 0.83 16.80 -23.78
C ALA A 16 1.40 17.93 -22.90
N ARG A 17 1.89 17.59 -21.69
CA ARG A 17 2.53 18.51 -20.74
C ARG A 17 4.05 18.44 -20.76
N THR A 18 4.64 17.63 -21.63
CA THR A 18 6.09 17.34 -21.70
C THR A 18 6.67 16.71 -20.42
N TRP A 19 5.80 16.24 -19.53
CA TRP A 19 6.18 15.63 -18.25
C TRP A 19 6.63 14.18 -18.42
N ASP A 20 6.45 13.61 -19.60
CA ASP A 20 6.98 12.30 -20.01
C ASP A 20 8.51 12.31 -20.15
N ARG A 21 9.12 13.50 -20.29
CA ARG A 21 10.56 13.72 -20.49
C ARG A 21 11.37 13.71 -19.19
N VAL A 22 11.07 12.77 -18.31
CA VAL A 22 11.79 12.55 -17.05
C VAL A 22 12.38 11.15 -17.02
N LEU A 23 13.46 10.96 -16.28
CA LEU A 23 14.00 9.62 -16.05
C LEU A 23 12.99 8.79 -15.25
N VAL A 24 12.90 7.50 -15.55
CA VAL A 24 12.06 6.55 -14.79
C VAL A 24 12.41 6.56 -13.31
N SER A 25 13.68 6.79 -12.97
CA SER A 25 14.15 6.94 -11.58
C SER A 25 13.48 8.10 -10.85
N HIS A 26 13.15 9.21 -11.52
CA HIS A 26 12.44 10.33 -10.91
C HIS A 26 10.96 9.99 -10.69
N THR A 27 10.32 9.30 -11.63
CA THR A 27 8.95 8.81 -11.42
C THR A 27 8.90 7.79 -10.28
N LEU A 28 9.91 6.93 -10.16
CA LEU A 28 10.01 5.99 -9.05
C LEU A 28 10.22 6.72 -7.71
N LEU A 29 11.00 7.80 -7.69
CA LEU A 29 11.13 8.66 -6.51
C LEU A 29 9.77 9.22 -6.08
N HIS A 30 8.98 9.77 -7.00
CA HIS A 30 7.63 10.25 -6.68
C HIS A 30 6.72 9.12 -6.18
N ALA A 31 6.78 7.93 -6.78
CA ALA A 31 6.03 6.79 -6.26
C ALA A 31 6.40 6.44 -4.80
N LEU A 32 7.67 6.62 -4.41
CA LEU A 32 8.10 6.43 -3.02
C LEU A 32 7.56 7.53 -2.10
N GLU A 33 7.48 8.77 -2.57
CA GLU A 33 6.87 9.89 -1.83
C GLU A 33 5.39 9.62 -1.57
N GLU A 34 4.62 9.24 -2.60
CA GLU A 34 3.19 8.93 -2.44
C GLU A 34 2.96 7.70 -1.55
N LEU A 35 3.83 6.68 -1.65
CA LEU A 35 3.79 5.55 -0.73
C LEU A 35 4.04 5.97 0.73
N GLY A 36 4.84 7.01 0.94
CA GLY A 36 5.06 7.64 2.24
C GLY A 36 3.79 8.27 2.82
N GLU A 37 3.03 9.01 2.00
CA GLU A 37 1.76 9.61 2.41
C GLU A 37 0.68 8.54 2.68
N VAL A 38 0.59 7.50 1.83
CA VAL A 38 -0.25 6.31 2.09
C VAL A 38 0.11 5.69 3.45
N SER A 39 1.40 5.47 3.71
CA SER A 39 1.88 4.88 4.96
C SER A 39 1.51 5.73 6.18
N LYS A 40 1.62 7.04 6.09
CA LYS A 40 1.24 7.99 7.14
C LYS A 40 -0.26 7.90 7.47
N LEU A 41 -1.13 7.84 6.46
CA LEU A 41 -2.57 7.75 6.66
C LEU A 41 -3.00 6.39 7.23
N VAL A 42 -2.38 5.29 6.78
CA VAL A 42 -2.61 3.95 7.39
C VAL A 42 -2.21 3.96 8.86
N GLN A 43 -1.05 4.55 9.20
CA GLN A 43 -0.62 4.70 10.60
C GLN A 43 -1.61 5.51 11.44
N MET A 44 -2.31 6.50 10.88
CA MET A 44 -3.37 7.22 11.58
C MET A 44 -4.58 6.31 11.84
N LEU A 45 -5.04 5.57 10.83
CA LEU A 45 -6.18 4.65 10.95
C LEU A 45 -5.92 3.48 11.92
N GLU A 46 -4.66 3.05 12.05
CA GLU A 46 -4.25 1.99 12.99
C GLU A 46 -3.97 2.52 14.41
N GLY A 47 -4.09 3.84 14.64
CA GLY A 47 -3.86 4.47 15.95
C GLY A 47 -2.39 4.60 16.35
N TYR A 48 -1.45 4.33 15.44
CA TYR A 48 -0.03 4.63 15.65
C TYR A 48 0.23 6.14 15.64
N ARG A 49 -0.56 6.89 14.87
CA ARG A 49 -0.59 8.36 14.85
C ARG A 49 -1.98 8.87 15.24
N PRO A 50 -2.08 10.07 15.83
CA PRO A 50 -3.38 10.73 15.98
C PRO A 50 -3.99 11.00 14.60
N LEU A 51 -5.31 10.93 14.51
CA LEU A 51 -6.05 11.32 13.32
C LEU A 51 -5.87 12.82 13.04
N ASP A 52 -5.62 13.17 11.79
CA ASP A 52 -5.64 14.55 11.29
C ASP A 52 -6.19 14.57 9.85
N PRO A 53 -7.43 15.04 9.64
CA PRO A 53 -8.36 15.61 10.63
C PRO A 53 -8.83 14.56 11.66
N PRO A 54 -9.39 14.97 12.82
CA PRO A 54 -9.89 14.06 13.86
C PRO A 54 -11.22 13.38 13.48
N ASP A 55 -11.27 12.81 12.29
CA ASP A 55 -12.40 12.11 11.68
C ASP A 55 -11.86 10.98 10.79
N GLU A 56 -12.19 9.74 11.14
CA GLU A 56 -11.69 8.54 10.45
C GLU A 56 -12.16 8.48 8.99
N ASP A 57 -13.40 8.90 8.70
CA ASP A 57 -13.94 8.87 7.34
C ASP A 57 -13.24 9.91 6.44
N ALA A 58 -12.91 11.08 7.01
CA ALA A 58 -12.11 12.08 6.32
C ALA A 58 -10.70 11.56 6.03
N VAL A 59 -10.05 10.86 6.98
CA VAL A 59 -8.74 10.22 6.75
C VAL A 59 -8.83 9.11 5.69
N ARG A 60 -9.91 8.32 5.65
CA ARG A 60 -10.16 7.35 4.57
C ARG A 60 -10.32 8.04 3.21
N GLY A 61 -10.96 9.21 3.18
CA GLY A 61 -11.06 10.06 1.99
C GLY A 61 -9.69 10.50 1.48
N LEU A 62 -8.81 10.99 2.37
CA LEU A 62 -7.43 11.33 2.02
C LEU A 62 -6.67 10.09 1.52
N LEU A 63 -6.83 8.95 2.18
CA LEU A 63 -6.14 7.70 1.79
C LEU A 63 -6.53 7.26 0.37
N ALA A 64 -7.80 7.45 -0.02
CA ALA A 64 -8.24 7.16 -1.37
C ALA A 64 -7.53 8.04 -2.43
N LEU A 65 -7.23 9.31 -2.09
CA LEU A 65 -6.48 10.21 -2.97
C LEU A 65 -5.02 9.81 -3.07
N GLU A 66 -4.34 9.56 -1.95
CA GLU A 66 -2.92 9.15 -1.95
C GLU A 66 -2.71 7.80 -2.65
N LEU A 67 -3.66 6.86 -2.50
CA LEU A 67 -3.65 5.61 -3.27
C LEU A 67 -3.79 5.86 -4.79
N SER A 68 -4.60 6.85 -5.17
CA SER A 68 -4.72 7.27 -6.57
C SER A 68 -3.42 7.88 -7.09
N ASP A 69 -2.78 8.77 -6.32
CA ASP A 69 -1.53 9.42 -6.70
C ASP A 69 -0.38 8.41 -6.85
N LEU A 70 -0.26 7.48 -5.90
CA LEU A 70 0.65 6.34 -6.03
C LEU A 70 0.36 5.53 -7.30
N GLN A 71 -0.92 5.23 -7.57
CA GLN A 71 -1.31 4.44 -8.74
C GLN A 71 -0.99 5.16 -10.06
N VAL A 72 -1.13 6.49 -10.11
CA VAL A 72 -0.69 7.31 -11.25
C VAL A 72 0.80 7.14 -11.50
N MET A 73 1.63 7.22 -10.45
CA MET A 73 3.08 7.05 -10.59
C MET A 73 3.45 5.64 -11.08
N LEU A 74 2.77 4.60 -10.58
CA LEU A 74 3.00 3.22 -11.05
C LEU A 74 2.60 3.03 -12.52
N PHE A 75 1.49 3.61 -12.97
CA PHE A 75 1.13 3.58 -14.40
C PHE A 75 2.12 4.35 -15.26
N LYS A 76 2.68 5.45 -14.73
CA LYS A 76 3.72 6.22 -15.39
C LYS A 76 4.99 5.42 -15.58
N VAL A 77 5.49 4.78 -14.52
CA VAL A 77 6.62 3.84 -14.60
C VAL A 77 6.35 2.77 -15.64
N ALA A 78 5.16 2.16 -15.61
CA ALA A 78 4.82 1.09 -16.54
C ALA A 78 4.86 1.56 -18.01
N TYR A 79 4.24 2.69 -18.35
CA TYR A 79 4.24 3.14 -19.74
C TYR A 79 5.64 3.62 -20.17
N GLN A 80 6.46 4.20 -19.29
CA GLN A 80 7.84 4.59 -19.60
C GLN A 80 8.73 3.37 -19.89
N CYS A 81 8.40 2.22 -19.27
CA CYS A 81 9.06 0.94 -19.51
C CYS A 81 8.40 0.09 -20.63
N GLY A 82 7.36 0.60 -21.30
CA GLY A 82 6.65 -0.14 -22.35
C GLY A 82 5.83 -1.33 -21.85
N ILE A 83 5.38 -1.30 -20.60
CA ILE A 83 4.60 -2.36 -19.96
C ILE A 83 3.10 -2.05 -20.09
N ASP A 84 2.33 -2.98 -20.64
CA ASP A 84 0.87 -2.98 -20.58
C ASP A 84 0.43 -3.50 -19.21
N MET A 85 -0.13 -2.64 -18.37
CA MET A 85 -0.47 -3.02 -17.00
C MET A 85 -1.64 -4.00 -16.92
N GLU A 86 -2.55 -3.98 -17.89
CA GLU A 86 -3.69 -4.88 -17.87
C GLU A 86 -3.25 -6.33 -18.14
N ASP A 87 -2.34 -6.53 -19.09
CA ASP A 87 -1.75 -7.84 -19.35
C ASP A 87 -0.81 -8.28 -18.22
N ALA A 88 -0.03 -7.37 -17.64
CA ALA A 88 0.80 -7.65 -16.47
C ALA A 88 -0.02 -8.12 -15.27
N LEU A 89 -1.18 -7.48 -15.02
CA LEU A 89 -2.09 -7.88 -13.93
C LEU A 89 -2.80 -9.21 -14.22
N ARG A 90 -3.19 -9.50 -15.46
CA ARG A 90 -3.71 -10.83 -15.85
C ARG A 90 -2.69 -11.94 -15.58
N GLN A 91 -1.43 -11.71 -15.94
CA GLN A 91 -0.34 -12.65 -15.66
C GLN A 91 -0.09 -12.79 -14.15
N GLY A 92 -0.13 -11.67 -13.42
CA GLY A 92 -0.03 -11.65 -11.96
C GLY A 92 -1.14 -12.44 -11.27
N GLN A 93 -2.37 -12.32 -11.75
CA GLN A 93 -3.52 -13.09 -11.27
C GLN A 93 -3.29 -14.59 -11.47
N ALA A 94 -2.97 -15.03 -12.69
CA ALA A 94 -2.71 -16.44 -12.97
C ALA A 94 -1.55 -17.01 -12.12
N LYS A 95 -0.50 -16.20 -11.90
CA LYS A 95 0.61 -16.55 -11.01
C LYS A 95 0.16 -16.67 -9.54
N ALA A 96 -0.72 -15.80 -9.07
CA ALA A 96 -1.25 -15.84 -7.71
C ALA A 96 -2.13 -17.10 -7.50
N ASP A 97 -3.02 -17.39 -8.44
CA ASP A 97 -3.89 -18.57 -8.41
C ASP A 97 -3.07 -19.87 -8.40
N ALA A 98 -2.00 -19.94 -9.21
CA ALA A 98 -1.09 -21.08 -9.23
C ALA A 98 -0.28 -21.22 -7.93
N ARG A 99 0.09 -20.09 -7.30
CA ARG A 99 0.88 -20.09 -6.05
C ARG A 99 0.05 -20.42 -4.83
N PHE A 100 -1.23 -20.05 -4.81
CA PHE A 100 -2.15 -20.21 -3.68
C PHE A 100 -3.47 -20.87 -4.12
N PRO A 101 -3.45 -22.14 -4.56
CA PRO A 101 -4.60 -22.78 -5.19
C PRO A 101 -5.72 -23.14 -4.21
N ASP A 102 -5.43 -23.26 -2.90
CA ASP A 102 -6.41 -23.63 -1.88
C ASP A 102 -6.86 -22.39 -1.09
N PRO A 103 -8.12 -21.94 -1.24
CA PRO A 103 -8.68 -20.82 -0.49
C PRO A 103 -8.64 -21.02 1.03
N ALA A 104 -8.62 -22.25 1.53
CA ALA A 104 -8.59 -22.55 2.97
C ALA A 104 -7.25 -22.22 3.64
N THR A 105 -6.17 -22.10 2.85
CA THR A 105 -4.83 -21.74 3.37
C THR A 105 -4.83 -20.33 3.99
N GLY A 106 -5.60 -19.39 3.43
CA GLY A 106 -5.70 -18.02 3.94
C GLY A 106 -6.25 -17.95 5.37
N PRO A 107 -7.48 -18.45 5.62
CA PRO A 107 -8.07 -18.50 6.96
C PRO A 107 -7.21 -19.26 7.99
N ALA A 108 -6.62 -20.40 7.61
CA ALA A 108 -5.75 -21.17 8.49
C ALA A 108 -4.52 -20.36 8.93
N ASN A 109 -3.84 -19.70 7.97
CA ASN A 109 -2.69 -18.83 8.27
C ASN A 109 -3.10 -17.63 9.14
N GLN A 110 -4.30 -17.08 8.95
CA GLN A 110 -4.80 -15.96 9.73
C GLN A 110 -5.01 -16.33 11.21
N ILE A 111 -5.54 -17.53 11.49
CA ILE A 111 -5.69 -18.04 12.87
C ILE A 111 -4.32 -18.10 13.55
N VAL A 112 -3.35 -18.75 12.90
CA VAL A 112 -1.98 -18.90 13.42
C VAL A 112 -1.30 -17.54 13.62
N TYR A 113 -1.46 -16.61 12.67
CA TYR A 113 -0.92 -15.26 12.80
C TYR A 113 -1.52 -14.50 14.00
N ARG A 114 -2.83 -14.58 14.19
CA ARG A 114 -3.52 -13.91 15.30
C ARG A 114 -3.12 -14.45 16.66
N GLU A 115 -2.89 -15.76 16.78
CA GLU A 115 -2.36 -16.37 18.00
C GLU A 115 -0.97 -15.81 18.33
N ARG A 116 -0.04 -15.82 17.36
CA ARG A 116 1.30 -15.25 17.52
C ARG A 116 1.28 -13.76 17.87
N LEU A 117 0.39 -12.99 17.23
CA LEU A 117 0.24 -11.56 17.53
C LEU A 117 -0.27 -11.33 18.96
N ARG A 118 -1.27 -12.11 19.40
CA ARG A 118 -1.80 -12.03 20.77
C ARG A 118 -0.71 -12.32 21.80
N GLU A 119 0.07 -13.38 21.59
CA GLU A 119 1.22 -13.72 22.44
C GLU A 119 2.24 -12.58 22.48
N ARG A 120 2.54 -11.98 21.31
CA ARG A 120 3.49 -10.87 21.22
C ARG A 120 3.01 -9.63 21.97
N VAL A 121 1.73 -9.26 21.85
CA VAL A 121 1.13 -8.13 22.57
C VAL A 121 1.15 -8.39 24.08
N ALA A 122 0.72 -9.56 24.53
CA ALA A 122 0.75 -9.91 25.95
C ALA A 122 2.17 -9.87 26.54
N ALA A 123 3.19 -10.24 25.76
CA ALA A 123 4.59 -10.14 26.18
C ALA A 123 5.05 -8.68 26.35
N LEU A 124 4.56 -7.74 25.54
CA LEU A 124 4.86 -6.32 25.69
C LEU A 124 4.28 -5.79 27.02
N ASP A 125 3.02 -6.09 27.31
CA ASP A 125 2.34 -5.66 28.54
C ASP A 125 3.00 -6.22 29.82
N ASN A 126 3.39 -7.50 29.78
CA ASN A 126 4.05 -8.17 30.91
C ASN A 126 5.47 -7.65 31.16
N SER A 127 6.20 -7.25 30.11
CA SER A 127 7.54 -6.66 30.25
C SER A 127 7.52 -5.31 30.98
N THR A 128 6.43 -4.55 30.84
CA THR A 128 6.20 -3.28 31.55
C THR A 128 5.91 -3.49 33.03
N SER A 129 5.29 -4.63 33.40
CA SER A 129 4.86 -4.94 34.77
C SER A 129 5.99 -5.44 35.69
N ALA A 130 7.06 -6.00 35.12
CA ALA A 130 8.19 -6.55 35.89
C ALA A 130 9.25 -5.50 36.30
N SER A 131 9.24 -4.32 35.67
CA SER A 131 10.23 -3.26 35.95
C SER A 131 9.84 -2.33 37.12
N SER A 132 8.62 -2.48 37.66
CA SER A 132 8.08 -1.64 38.74
C SER A 132 8.15 -2.29 40.13
N THR A 133 8.72 -3.50 40.27
CA THR A 133 8.71 -4.28 41.53
C THR A 133 10.07 -4.39 42.24
N THR A 134 11.12 -3.70 41.79
CA THR A 134 12.47 -3.77 42.40
C THR A 134 12.94 -2.44 43.02
N GLY A 135 12.02 -1.63 43.56
CA GLY A 135 12.34 -0.35 44.19
C GLY A 135 11.62 -0.15 45.52
N GLU A 136 11.93 -0.97 46.52
CA GLU A 136 11.76 -0.67 47.96
C GLU A 136 13.01 -1.14 48.72
#